data_AF-A0A7C5BY17-F1
#
_entry.id   AF-A0A7C5BY17-F1
#
_cell.length_a   1.000
_cell.length_b   1.000
_cell.length_c   1.000
_cell.angle_alpha   90.00
_cell.angle_beta   90.00
_cell.angle_gamma   90.00
#
_symmetry.space_group_name_H-M   'P 1'
#
loop_
_entity.id
_entity.type
_entity.pdbx_description
1 polymer ?
#
loop_
_entity_poly.entity_id
_entity_poly.type
_entity_poly.pdbx_seq_one_letter_code
_entity_poly.pdbx_strand_id
1 'polypeptide(L)'
;MDPLALGLGFGPIAIYLVVIGLLNLRRYPLIVPGWQDTAYLLLAFTGLFIVGPVNLFFPLPAYIRFGPWVWLLLLALLGLMIISINLWMRPRIVVYNVPYSELKPVLSEVALALDPNARWAGECLVLPTIGVQLFLDYAPLLRNARLVAVGRKQDFQSWNRLEAALRKALEKTEVGRNWMGLAFLLPGLLLATIAALGMLTSPEQVADSLERLFLR
;
A
#
# COMPACT_ATOMS: atom_id res chain seq x y z
N MET A 1 5.95 25.56 -12.02
CA MET A 1 5.45 25.07 -10.72
C MET A 1 6.60 25.09 -9.75
N ASP A 2 6.34 25.38 -8.48
CA ASP A 2 7.38 25.35 -7.44
C ASP A 2 8.07 23.97 -7.42
N PRO A 3 9.39 23.90 -7.63
CA PRO A 3 10.14 22.64 -7.64
C PRO A 3 10.00 21.84 -6.35
N LEU A 4 9.86 22.51 -5.20
CA LEU A 4 9.65 21.87 -3.92
C LEU A 4 8.24 21.25 -3.84
N ALA A 5 7.22 21.95 -4.33
CA ALA A 5 5.86 21.42 -4.41
C ALA A 5 5.76 20.21 -5.35
N LEU A 6 6.49 20.22 -6.48
CA LEU A 6 6.57 19.06 -7.37
C LEU A 6 7.23 17.87 -6.66
N GLY A 7 8.36 18.10 -5.98
CA GLY A 7 9.08 17.06 -5.25
C GLY A 7 8.28 16.46 -4.10
N LEU A 8 7.72 17.29 -3.24
CA LEU A 8 6.90 16.85 -2.10
C LEU A 8 5.60 16.19 -2.55
N GLY A 9 4.96 16.72 -3.59
CA GLY A 9 3.70 16.20 -4.11
C GLY A 9 3.84 14.86 -4.81
N PHE A 10 4.70 14.80 -5.83
CA PHE A 10 4.82 13.63 -6.69
C PHE A 10 5.89 12.64 -6.24
N GLY A 11 6.83 13.02 -5.37
CA GLY A 11 7.90 12.14 -4.91
C GLY A 11 7.39 10.85 -4.26
N PRO A 12 6.53 10.91 -3.23
CA PRO A 12 5.98 9.71 -2.59
C PRO A 12 5.18 8.82 -3.56
N ILE A 13 4.42 9.43 -4.49
CA ILE A 13 3.68 8.72 -5.53
C ILE A 13 4.62 8.01 -6.50
N ALA A 14 5.69 8.70 -6.93
CA ALA A 14 6.69 8.14 -7.83
C ALA A 14 7.37 6.92 -7.20
N ILE A 15 7.75 7.00 -5.92
CA ILE A 15 8.32 5.87 -5.17
C ILE A 15 7.33 4.70 -5.12
N TYR A 16 6.06 4.96 -4.80
CA TYR A 16 5.03 3.93 -4.75
C TYR A 16 4.84 3.23 -6.10
N LEU A 17 4.78 4.00 -7.20
CA LEU A 17 4.66 3.48 -8.57
C LEU A 17 5.87 2.64 -8.98
N VAL A 18 7.08 3.06 -8.60
CA VAL A 18 8.31 2.28 -8.84
C VAL A 18 8.27 0.97 -8.07
N VAL A 19 7.92 1.01 -6.79
CA VAL A 19 7.82 -0.19 -5.93
C VAL A 19 6.79 -1.17 -6.49
N ILE A 20 5.57 -0.73 -6.78
CA ILE A 20 4.54 -1.63 -7.31
C ILE A 20 4.93 -2.18 -8.70
N GLY A 21 5.59 -1.38 -9.54
CA GLY A 21 6.14 -1.83 -10.81
C GLY A 21 7.20 -2.92 -10.64
N LEU A 22 8.15 -2.73 -9.72
CA LEU A 22 9.17 -3.73 -9.39
C LEU A 22 8.57 -5.01 -8.79
N LEU A 23 7.57 -4.89 -7.92
CA LEU A 23 6.86 -6.05 -7.36
C LEU A 23 6.17 -6.88 -8.45
N ASN A 24 5.58 -6.25 -9.46
CA ASN A 24 4.95 -6.95 -10.58
C ASN A 24 5.97 -7.58 -11.56
N LEU A 25 7.20 -7.06 -11.62
CA LEU A 25 8.28 -7.64 -12.45
C LEU A 25 9.07 -8.74 -11.76
N ARG A 26 8.86 -8.93 -10.44
CA ARG A 26 9.53 -9.95 -9.64
C ARG A 26 9.03 -11.34 -10.00
N ARG A 27 9.92 -12.35 -10.02
CA ARG A 27 9.58 -13.75 -10.34
C ARG A 27 9.01 -14.57 -9.18
N TYR A 28 8.94 -13.99 -8.00
CA TYR A 28 8.45 -14.66 -6.79
C TYR A 28 7.28 -13.86 -6.25
N PRO A 29 6.13 -14.49 -5.98
CA PRO A 29 4.98 -13.79 -5.42
C PRO A 29 5.33 -13.19 -4.07
N LEU A 30 4.84 -11.97 -3.82
CA LEU A 30 5.01 -11.33 -2.52
C LEU A 30 3.66 -11.25 -1.81
N ILE A 31 3.63 -11.74 -0.58
CA ILE A 31 2.49 -11.54 0.32
C ILE A 31 2.72 -10.29 1.16
N VAL A 32 1.75 -9.40 1.14
CA VAL A 32 1.69 -8.21 1.98
C VAL A 32 0.37 -8.22 2.76
N PRO A 33 0.40 -8.02 4.08
CA PRO A 33 -0.82 -7.88 4.85
C PRO A 33 -1.56 -6.61 4.41
N GLY A 34 -2.88 -6.68 4.41
CA GLY A 34 -3.73 -5.64 3.87
C GLY A 34 -3.58 -4.26 4.48
N TRP A 35 -3.16 -4.18 5.74
CA TRP A 35 -2.92 -2.91 6.42
C TRP A 35 -1.64 -2.24 5.91
N GLN A 36 -0.60 -3.01 5.58
CA GLN A 36 0.63 -2.48 4.99
C GLN A 36 0.36 -1.95 3.57
N ASP A 37 -0.38 -2.69 2.74
CA ASP A 37 -0.77 -2.23 1.39
C ASP A 37 -1.53 -0.88 1.45
N THR A 38 -2.52 -0.76 2.35
CA THR A 38 -3.23 0.51 2.55
C THR A 38 -2.32 1.62 3.04
N ALA A 39 -1.44 1.31 4.01
CA ALA A 39 -0.55 2.30 4.59
C ALA A 39 0.43 2.86 3.55
N TYR A 40 1.02 2.00 2.71
CA TYR A 40 1.90 2.44 1.62
C TYR A 40 1.16 3.30 0.60
N LEU A 41 -0.07 2.93 0.24
CA LEU A 41 -0.90 3.73 -0.65
C LEU A 41 -1.21 5.10 -0.04
N LEU A 42 -1.67 5.14 1.22
CA LEU A 42 -1.99 6.39 1.91
C LEU A 42 -0.75 7.28 2.06
N LEU A 43 0.40 6.68 2.39
CA LEU A 43 1.70 7.36 2.45
C LEU A 43 2.09 7.97 1.11
N ALA A 44 1.81 7.29 -0.01
CA ALA A 44 2.05 7.85 -1.33
C ALA A 44 1.22 9.13 -1.58
N PHE A 45 -0.01 9.19 -1.06
CA PHE A 45 -0.88 10.35 -1.20
C PHE A 45 -0.54 11.50 -0.23
N THR A 46 0.23 11.27 0.84
CA THR A 46 0.53 12.33 1.82
C THR A 46 1.24 13.53 1.21
N GLY A 47 2.08 13.29 0.20
CA GLY A 47 2.74 14.35 -0.56
C GLY A 47 1.76 15.36 -1.17
N LEU A 48 0.69 14.86 -1.80
CA LEU A 48 -0.37 15.71 -2.37
C LEU A 48 -1.14 16.45 -1.29
N PHE A 49 -1.34 15.84 -0.10
CA PHE A 49 -1.96 16.51 1.03
C PHE A 49 -1.16 17.71 1.53
N ILE A 50 0.17 17.57 1.64
CA ILE A 50 1.07 18.64 2.08
C ILE A 50 1.04 19.82 1.10
N VAL A 51 1.06 19.53 -0.21
CA VAL A 51 1.15 20.57 -1.25
C VAL A 51 -0.20 21.28 -1.48
N GLY A 52 -1.33 20.58 -1.38
CA GLY A 52 -2.66 21.16 -1.67
C GLY A 52 -3.47 21.46 -0.41
N PRO A 53 -4.22 20.49 0.14
CA PRO A 53 -5.12 20.68 1.27
C PRO A 53 -4.50 21.35 2.50
N VAL A 54 -3.27 20.99 2.88
CA VAL A 54 -2.63 21.59 4.07
C VAL A 54 -2.38 23.08 3.87
N ASN A 55 -2.07 23.52 2.65
CA ASN A 55 -1.94 24.95 2.34
C ASN A 55 -3.27 25.71 2.42
N LEU A 56 -4.39 25.04 2.13
CA LEU A 56 -5.75 25.62 2.17
C LEU A 56 -6.36 25.60 3.58
N PHE A 57 -6.12 24.54 4.34
CA PHE A 57 -6.69 24.31 5.68
C PHE A 57 -5.67 24.52 6.80
N PHE A 58 -4.60 25.28 6.55
CA PHE A 58 -3.55 25.49 7.54
C PHE A 58 -4.14 26.17 8.80
N PRO A 59 -4.02 25.57 9.99
CA PRO A 59 -4.63 26.11 11.19
C PRO A 59 -3.80 27.28 11.74
N LEU A 60 -3.97 28.46 11.15
CA LEU A 60 -3.26 29.69 11.54
C LEU A 60 -3.34 29.99 13.05
N PRO A 61 -4.48 29.83 13.74
CA PRO A 61 -4.55 30.04 15.19
C PRO A 61 -3.67 29.08 15.99
N ALA A 62 -3.53 27.83 15.54
CA ALA A 62 -2.64 26.87 16.17
C ALA A 62 -1.18 27.23 15.93
N TYR A 63 -0.84 27.72 14.74
CA TYR A 63 0.52 28.14 14.41
C TYR A 63 0.96 29.36 15.21
N ILE A 64 0.09 30.35 15.42
CA ILE A 64 0.39 31.50 16.29
C ILE A 64 0.72 31.05 17.72
N ARG A 65 0.08 29.97 18.21
CA ARG A 65 0.26 29.48 19.58
C ARG A 65 1.44 28.52 19.75
N PHE A 66 1.63 27.60 18.80
CA PHE A 66 2.60 26.51 18.91
C PHE A 66 3.80 26.68 17.96
N GLY A 67 3.79 27.70 17.10
CA GLY A 67 4.84 27.96 16.12
C GLY A 67 5.06 26.77 15.17
N PRO A 68 6.32 26.49 14.78
CA PRO A 68 6.66 25.39 13.88
C PRO A 68 6.24 23.99 14.37
N TRP A 69 5.99 23.80 15.68
CA TRP A 69 5.55 22.51 16.23
C TRP A 69 4.20 22.04 15.70
N VAL A 70 3.41 22.94 15.10
CA VAL A 70 2.17 22.57 14.39
C VAL A 70 2.42 21.53 13.31
N TRP A 71 3.56 21.55 12.63
CA TRP A 71 3.90 20.54 11.62
C TRP A 71 3.97 19.13 12.22
N LEU A 72 4.54 18.96 13.42
CA LEU A 72 4.53 17.67 14.10
C LEU A 72 3.12 17.24 14.50
N LEU A 73 2.28 18.18 14.96
CA LEU A 73 0.88 17.89 15.30
C LEU A 73 0.07 17.48 14.06
N LEU A 74 0.29 18.12 12.91
CA LEU A 74 -0.35 17.77 11.64
C LEU A 74 0.11 16.39 11.14
N LEU A 75 1.41 16.09 11.23
CA LEU A 75 1.94 14.77 10.90
C LEU A 75 1.40 13.68 11.84
N ALA A 76 1.30 13.97 13.14
CA ALA A 76 0.71 13.06 14.11
C ALA A 76 -0.78 12.80 13.80
N LEU A 77 -1.54 13.85 13.50
CA LEU A 77 -2.95 13.74 13.09
C LEU A 77 -3.07 12.88 11.82
N LEU A 78 -2.22 13.11 10.82
CA LEU A 78 -2.18 12.32 9.59
C LEU A 78 -1.90 10.83 9.87
N GLY A 79 -0.90 10.55 10.72
CA GLY A 79 -0.59 9.18 11.14
C GLY A 79 -1.77 8.52 11.87
N LEU A 80 -2.42 9.24 12.78
CA LEU A 80 -3.61 8.75 13.47
C LEU A 80 -4.75 8.46 12.50
N MET A 81 -5.00 9.32 11.50
CA MET A 81 -6.00 9.05 10.47
C MET A 81 -5.70 7.79 9.68
N ILE A 82 -4.43 7.57 9.29
CA ILE A 82 -4.00 6.35 8.58
C ILE A 82 -4.26 5.12 9.46
N ILE A 83 -3.91 5.17 10.75
CA ILE A 83 -4.14 4.08 11.69
C ILE A 83 -5.65 3.82 11.85
N SER A 84 -6.46 4.86 12.04
CA SER A 84 -7.92 4.74 12.17
C SER A 84 -8.55 4.10 10.93
N ILE A 85 -8.15 4.52 9.72
CA ILE A 85 -8.62 3.91 8.48
C ILE A 85 -8.27 2.42 8.45
N ASN A 86 -7.04 2.05 8.83
CA ASN A 86 -6.60 0.66 8.87
C ASN A 86 -7.36 -0.18 9.92
N LEU A 87 -7.66 0.39 11.08
CA LEU A 87 -8.44 -0.29 12.13
C LEU A 87 -9.90 -0.54 11.70
N TRP A 88 -10.45 0.30 10.83
CA TRP A 88 -11.81 0.14 10.30
C TRP A 88 -11.90 -0.85 9.15
N MET A 89 -10.76 -1.18 8.52
CA MET A 89 -10.72 -2.15 7.44
C MET A 89 -10.84 -3.58 7.95
N ARG A 90 -11.47 -4.43 7.13
CA ARG A 90 -11.53 -5.87 7.41
C ARG A 90 -10.15 -6.50 7.17
N PRO A 91 -9.82 -7.60 7.90
CA PRO A 91 -8.64 -8.39 7.60
C PRO A 91 -8.60 -8.77 6.12
N ARG A 92 -7.47 -8.51 5.48
CA ARG A 92 -7.24 -8.86 4.10
C ARG A 92 -5.77 -9.18 3.87
N ILE A 93 -5.49 -10.08 2.95
CA ILE A 93 -4.14 -10.45 2.53
C ILE A 93 -4.03 -10.13 1.04
N VAL A 94 -2.98 -9.43 0.64
CA VAL A 94 -2.71 -9.10 -0.76
C VAL A 94 -1.53 -9.94 -1.23
N VAL A 95 -1.71 -10.64 -2.35
CA VAL A 95 -0.67 -11.42 -3.01
C VAL A 95 -0.38 -10.79 -4.36
N TYR A 96 0.87 -10.34 -4.55
CA TYR A 96 1.30 -9.71 -5.79
C TYR A 96 1.90 -10.71 -6.78
N ASN A 97 1.66 -10.45 -8.06
CA ASN A 97 2.20 -11.18 -9.21
C ASN A 97 2.05 -12.71 -9.13
N VAL A 98 0.85 -13.22 -8.86
CA VAL A 98 0.54 -14.65 -8.90
C VAL A 98 -0.61 -14.91 -9.87
N PRO A 99 -0.47 -15.84 -10.84
CA PRO A 99 -1.59 -16.20 -11.70
C PRO A 99 -2.64 -16.99 -10.91
N TYR A 100 -3.91 -16.79 -11.24
CA TYR A 100 -5.03 -17.45 -10.58
C TYR A 100 -4.92 -18.99 -10.59
N SER A 101 -4.41 -19.55 -11.70
CA SER A 101 -4.19 -20.98 -11.89
C SER A 101 -3.18 -21.59 -10.92
N GLU A 102 -2.24 -20.79 -10.41
CA GLU A 102 -1.24 -21.25 -9.42
C GLU A 102 -1.67 -20.90 -8.00
N LEU A 103 -2.31 -19.74 -7.80
CA LEU A 103 -2.75 -19.31 -6.48
C LEU A 103 -3.84 -20.22 -5.90
N LYS A 104 -4.90 -20.54 -6.68
CA LYS A 104 -6.05 -21.27 -6.16
C LYS A 104 -5.69 -22.69 -5.68
N PRO A 105 -4.86 -23.47 -6.39
CA PRO A 105 -4.38 -24.75 -5.89
C PRO A 105 -3.54 -24.62 -4.62
N VAL A 106 -2.56 -23.71 -4.60
CA VAL A 106 -1.68 -23.50 -3.42
C VAL A 106 -2.49 -23.06 -2.20
N LEU A 107 -3.44 -22.14 -2.39
CA LEU A 107 -4.34 -21.72 -1.33
C LEU A 107 -5.22 -22.86 -0.83
N SER A 108 -5.70 -23.73 -1.72
CA SER A 108 -6.50 -24.90 -1.35
C SER A 108 -5.70 -25.92 -0.54
N GLU A 109 -4.45 -26.19 -0.94
CA GLU A 109 -3.55 -27.07 -0.21
C GLU A 109 -3.23 -26.52 1.19
N VAL A 110 -2.89 -25.24 1.29
CA VAL A 110 -2.66 -24.54 2.56
C VAL A 110 -3.92 -24.56 3.44
N ALA A 111 -5.10 -24.34 2.84
CA ALA A 111 -6.35 -24.35 3.56
C ALA A 111 -6.68 -25.72 4.14
N LEU A 112 -6.50 -26.80 3.37
CA LEU A 112 -6.71 -28.18 3.83
C LEU A 112 -5.68 -28.60 4.88
N ALA A 113 -4.43 -28.13 4.77
CA ALA A 113 -3.40 -28.39 5.76
C ALA A 113 -3.68 -27.69 7.11
N LEU A 114 -4.31 -26.52 7.09
CA LEU A 114 -4.71 -25.78 8.29
C LEU A 114 -6.04 -26.24 8.87
N ASP A 115 -6.99 -26.61 8.00
CA ASP A 115 -8.33 -27.04 8.37
C ASP A 115 -8.80 -28.16 7.41
N PRO A 116 -8.86 -29.42 7.87
CA PRO A 116 -9.34 -30.55 7.07
C PRO A 116 -10.78 -30.38 6.56
N ASN A 117 -11.58 -29.52 7.20
CA ASN A 117 -12.96 -29.23 6.81
C ASN A 117 -13.07 -28.01 5.89
N ALA A 118 -11.96 -27.50 5.34
CA ALA A 118 -11.97 -26.38 4.41
C ALA A 118 -12.82 -26.68 3.17
N ARG A 119 -13.68 -25.73 2.78
CA ARG A 119 -14.60 -25.86 1.65
C ARG A 119 -14.60 -24.63 0.77
N TRP A 120 -14.65 -24.86 -0.54
CA TRP A 120 -14.85 -23.81 -1.53
C TRP A 120 -16.31 -23.69 -1.92
N ALA A 121 -16.76 -22.45 -2.12
CA ALA A 121 -18.01 -22.09 -2.76
C ALA A 121 -17.72 -21.00 -3.79
N GLY A 122 -17.36 -21.42 -5.02
CA GLY A 122 -16.88 -20.52 -6.07
C GLY A 122 -15.53 -19.89 -5.72
N GLU A 123 -15.56 -18.59 -5.42
CA GLU A 123 -14.39 -17.80 -4.97
C GLU A 123 -14.37 -17.58 -3.45
N CYS A 124 -15.38 -18.06 -2.73
CA CYS A 124 -15.38 -18.05 -1.28
C CYS A 124 -14.72 -19.31 -0.74
N LEU A 125 -13.81 -19.15 0.22
CA LEU A 125 -13.17 -20.23 0.96
C LEU A 125 -13.57 -20.11 2.43
N VAL A 126 -14.06 -21.22 2.99
CA VAL A 126 -14.48 -21.31 4.38
C VAL A 126 -13.64 -22.37 5.09
N LEU A 127 -12.99 -21.97 6.19
CA LEU A 127 -12.24 -22.82 7.10
C LEU A 127 -12.97 -22.80 8.47
N PRO A 128 -13.95 -23.69 8.67
CA PRO A 128 -14.89 -23.61 9.78
C PRO A 128 -14.25 -23.85 11.16
N THR A 129 -13.25 -24.72 11.25
CA THR A 129 -12.61 -25.11 12.53
C THR A 129 -11.74 -23.98 13.08
N ILE A 130 -11.04 -23.25 12.21
CA ILE A 130 -10.23 -22.08 12.61
C ILE A 130 -11.01 -20.75 12.56
N GLY A 131 -12.28 -20.79 12.13
CA GLY A 131 -13.17 -19.63 12.08
C GLY A 131 -12.78 -18.59 11.03
N VAL A 132 -12.16 -19.01 9.92
CA VAL A 132 -11.76 -18.11 8.82
C VAL A 132 -12.71 -18.26 7.64
N GLN A 133 -13.17 -17.14 7.10
CA GLN A 133 -13.95 -17.11 5.86
C GLN A 133 -13.42 -15.97 5.00
N LEU A 134 -13.09 -16.27 3.75
CA LEU A 134 -12.48 -15.30 2.85
C LEU A 134 -13.05 -15.39 1.45
N PHE A 135 -13.01 -14.27 0.75
CA PHE A 135 -13.33 -14.14 -0.66
C PHE A 135 -12.05 -13.89 -1.43
N LEU A 136 -11.81 -14.68 -2.48
CA LEU A 136 -10.70 -14.50 -3.41
C LEU A 136 -11.12 -13.52 -4.51
N ASP A 137 -10.64 -12.29 -4.39
CA ASP A 137 -10.78 -11.26 -5.43
C ASP A 137 -9.52 -11.21 -6.28
N TYR A 138 -9.65 -11.44 -7.59
CA TYR A 138 -8.52 -11.56 -8.50
C TYR A 138 -8.54 -10.49 -9.59
N ALA A 139 -7.43 -9.74 -9.70
CA ALA A 139 -7.21 -8.74 -10.73
C ALA A 139 -6.31 -9.33 -11.85
N PRO A 140 -6.88 -9.76 -12.99
CA PRO A 140 -6.14 -10.51 -14.02
C PRO A 140 -5.04 -9.69 -14.70
N LEU A 141 -5.25 -8.38 -14.86
CA LEU A 141 -4.31 -7.49 -15.55
C LEU A 141 -2.98 -7.35 -14.79
N LEU A 142 -3.07 -7.27 -13.47
CA LEU A 142 -1.93 -7.15 -12.57
C LEU A 142 -1.44 -8.50 -12.03
N ARG A 143 -2.22 -9.57 -12.22
CA ARG A 143 -1.98 -10.86 -11.56
C ARG A 143 -1.89 -10.70 -10.03
N ASN A 144 -2.74 -9.84 -9.48
CA ASN A 144 -2.80 -9.59 -8.05
C ASN A 144 -4.07 -10.24 -7.50
N ALA A 145 -3.93 -10.87 -6.35
CA ALA A 145 -5.05 -11.45 -5.63
C ALA A 145 -5.22 -10.79 -4.27
N ARG A 146 -6.47 -10.62 -3.86
CA ARG A 146 -6.85 -10.13 -2.54
C ARG A 146 -7.72 -11.18 -1.87
N LEU A 147 -7.27 -11.69 -0.74
CA LEU A 147 -8.05 -12.54 0.14
C LEU A 147 -8.72 -11.62 1.16
N VAL A 148 -10.02 -11.40 1.03
CA VAL A 148 -10.76 -10.45 1.87
C VAL A 148 -11.64 -11.20 2.85
N ALA A 149 -11.60 -10.85 4.13
CA ALA A 149 -12.46 -11.47 5.13
C ALA A 149 -13.96 -11.27 4.84
N VAL A 150 -14.69 -12.39 4.91
CA VAL A 150 -16.14 -12.45 4.78
C VAL A 150 -16.74 -12.68 6.17
N GLY A 151 -17.62 -11.77 6.60
CA GLY A 151 -18.25 -11.84 7.92
C GLY A 151 -17.60 -10.96 9.00
N ARG A 152 -18.28 -10.85 10.15
CA ARG A 152 -17.93 -9.92 11.25
C ARG A 152 -17.10 -10.55 12.38
N LYS A 153 -17.19 -11.87 12.55
CA LYS A 153 -16.43 -12.60 13.58
C LYS A 153 -15.33 -13.40 12.88
N GLN A 154 -14.12 -12.86 12.91
CA GLN A 154 -12.93 -13.47 12.30
C GLN A 154 -11.80 -13.35 13.31
N ASP A 155 -11.13 -14.46 13.60
CA ASP A 155 -10.02 -14.46 14.54
C ASP A 155 -8.73 -13.97 13.87
N PHE A 156 -8.14 -12.91 14.43
CA PHE A 156 -6.89 -12.34 13.92
C PHE A 156 -5.73 -13.34 13.99
N GLN A 157 -5.69 -14.20 15.02
CA GLN A 157 -4.62 -15.19 15.14
C GLN A 157 -4.70 -16.23 14.02
N SER A 158 -5.89 -16.73 13.71
CA SER A 158 -6.10 -17.62 12.55
C SER A 158 -5.73 -16.97 11.22
N TRP A 159 -6.00 -15.67 11.02
CA TRP A 159 -5.57 -14.93 9.83
C TRP A 159 -4.04 -14.86 9.71
N ASN A 160 -3.33 -14.59 10.80
CA ASN A 160 -1.87 -14.59 10.79
C ASN A 160 -1.27 -15.98 10.50
N ARG A 161 -1.90 -17.05 11.00
CA ARG A 161 -1.49 -18.43 10.69
C ARG A 161 -1.68 -18.75 9.21
N LEU A 162 -2.81 -18.34 8.64
CA LEU A 162 -3.08 -18.48 7.21
C LEU A 162 -2.06 -17.69 6.37
N GLU A 163 -1.78 -16.44 6.74
CA GLU A 163 -0.78 -15.62 6.04
C GLU A 163 0.61 -16.26 6.08
N ALA A 164 1.05 -16.72 7.26
CA ALA A 164 2.36 -17.34 7.42
C ALA A 164 2.49 -18.66 6.63
N ALA A 165 1.45 -19.49 6.64
CA ALA A 165 1.43 -20.74 5.89
C ALA A 165 1.42 -20.49 4.38
N LEU A 166 0.61 -19.54 3.92
CA LEU A 166 0.54 -19.16 2.51
C LEU A 166 1.87 -18.55 2.02
N ARG A 167 2.52 -17.73 2.85
CA ARG A 167 3.84 -17.13 2.55
C ARG A 167 4.87 -18.22 2.29
N LYS A 168 4.96 -19.19 3.21
CA LYS A 168 5.89 -20.32 3.10
C LYS A 168 5.62 -21.21 1.88
N ALA A 169 4.35 -21.34 1.47
CA ALA A 169 3.99 -22.10 0.29
C ALA A 169 4.36 -21.37 -1.01
N LEU A 170 4.06 -20.07 -1.10
CA LEU A 170 4.32 -19.26 -2.30
C LEU A 170 5.80 -18.93 -2.52
N GLU A 171 6.64 -18.94 -1.48
CA GLU A 171 8.10 -18.78 -1.62
C GLU A 171 8.74 -19.84 -2.54
N LYS A 172 8.09 -21.00 -2.69
CA LYS A 172 8.57 -22.11 -3.53
C LYS A 172 8.07 -22.02 -4.97
N THR A 173 7.16 -21.11 -5.26
CA THR A 173 6.52 -20.97 -6.57
C THR A 173 7.23 -19.89 -7.37
N GLU A 174 7.92 -20.29 -8.45
CA GLU A 174 8.44 -19.33 -9.43
C GLU A 174 7.35 -19.02 -10.46
N VAL A 175 7.03 -17.74 -10.59
CA VAL A 175 6.02 -17.21 -11.51
C VAL A 175 6.68 -16.40 -12.61
N GLY A 176 6.07 -16.42 -13.80
CA GLY A 176 6.49 -15.59 -14.91
C GLY A 176 6.42 -14.09 -14.58
N ARG A 177 7.32 -13.29 -15.16
CA ARG A 177 7.30 -11.82 -14.99
C ARG A 177 6.01 -11.23 -15.56
N ASN A 178 5.38 -10.30 -14.83
CA ASN A 178 4.27 -9.52 -15.38
C ASN A 178 4.79 -8.22 -15.99
N TRP A 179 4.79 -8.15 -17.32
CA TRP A 179 5.20 -6.96 -18.07
C TRP A 179 4.32 -5.73 -17.81
N MET A 180 3.10 -5.92 -17.30
CA MET A 180 2.26 -4.81 -16.84
C MET A 180 2.93 -4.00 -15.71
N GLY A 181 3.90 -4.57 -14.99
CA GLY A 181 4.73 -3.82 -14.04
C GLY A 181 5.47 -2.65 -14.68
N LEU A 182 5.83 -2.73 -15.97
CA LEU A 182 6.43 -1.60 -16.70
C LEU A 182 5.48 -0.40 -16.82
N ALA A 183 4.17 -0.64 -16.91
CA ALA A 183 3.17 0.43 -17.00
C ALA A 183 3.12 1.29 -15.73
N PHE A 184 3.57 0.77 -14.58
CA PHE A 184 3.73 1.53 -13.34
C PHE A 184 5.16 2.03 -13.15
N LEU A 185 6.14 1.20 -13.52
CA LEU A 185 7.56 1.53 -13.35
C LEU A 185 7.97 2.75 -14.20
N LEU A 186 7.60 2.79 -15.48
CA LEU A 186 8.04 3.85 -16.39
C LEU A 186 7.48 5.23 -16.00
N PRO A 187 6.16 5.40 -15.74
CA PRO A 187 5.65 6.67 -15.26
C PRO A 187 6.19 7.04 -13.88
N GLY A 188 6.40 6.05 -12.99
CA GLY A 188 7.01 6.28 -11.67
C GLY A 188 8.43 6.84 -11.78
N LEU A 189 9.27 6.24 -12.62
CA LEU A 189 10.64 6.72 -12.89
C LEU A 189 10.64 8.10 -13.55
N LEU A 190 9.73 8.33 -14.50
CA LEU A 190 9.58 9.65 -15.14
C LEU A 190 9.22 10.72 -14.12
N LEU A 191 8.23 10.48 -13.26
CA LEU A 191 7.82 11.40 -12.21
C LEU A 191 8.96 11.64 -11.21
N ALA A 192 9.67 10.59 -10.78
CA ALA A 192 10.82 10.73 -9.90
C ALA A 192 11.93 11.57 -10.53
N THR A 193 12.19 11.37 -11.83
CA THR A 193 13.21 12.12 -12.57
C THR A 193 12.82 13.58 -12.72
N ILE A 194 11.56 13.88 -13.07
CA ILE A 194 11.04 15.26 -13.17
C ILE A 194 11.14 15.96 -11.81
N ALA A 195 10.73 15.30 -10.73
CA ALA A 195 10.82 15.82 -9.38
C ALA A 195 12.29 16.11 -8.97
N ALA A 196 13.18 15.14 -9.19
CA ALA A 196 14.60 15.27 -8.85
C ALA A 196 15.28 16.37 -9.68
N LEU A 197 15.07 16.39 -10.99
CA LEU A 197 15.65 17.41 -11.87
C LEU A 197 15.15 18.80 -11.49
N GLY A 198 13.85 18.97 -11.23
CA GLY A 198 13.32 20.26 -10.80
C GLY A 198 13.99 20.79 -9.52
N MET A 199 14.22 19.90 -8.53
CA MET A 199 14.90 20.28 -7.29
C MET A 199 16.40 20.59 -7.51
N LEU A 200 17.07 19.86 -8.40
CA LEU A 200 18.50 20.04 -8.68
C LEU A 200 18.80 21.28 -9.53
N THR A 201 17.91 21.66 -10.45
CA THR A 201 18.12 22.81 -11.34
C THR A 201 17.83 24.15 -10.66
N SER A 202 17.05 24.15 -9.59
CA SER A 202 16.56 25.37 -8.94
C SER A 202 16.74 25.34 -7.40
N PRO A 203 17.96 25.12 -6.88
CA PRO A 203 18.20 24.96 -5.45
C PRO A 203 17.83 26.20 -4.64
N GLU A 204 18.03 27.40 -5.19
CA GLU A 204 17.67 28.67 -4.53
C GLU A 204 16.14 28.81 -4.35
N GLN A 205 15.36 28.39 -5.36
CA GLN A 205 13.90 28.42 -5.29
C GLN A 205 13.38 27.38 -4.27
N VAL A 206 14.04 26.22 -4.19
CA VAL A 206 13.71 25.20 -3.20
C VAL A 206 13.95 25.74 -1.78
N ALA A 207 15.05 26.44 -1.55
CA ALA A 207 15.37 27.03 -0.26
C ALA A 207 14.34 28.10 0.16
N ASP A 208 14.02 29.04 -0.73
CA ASP A 208 13.00 30.09 -0.50
C ASP A 208 11.61 29.47 -0.22
N SER A 209 11.22 28.46 -0.99
CA SER A 209 9.96 27.75 -0.76
C SER A 209 9.91 26.97 0.55
N LEU A 210 11.03 26.39 0.98
CA LEU A 210 11.16 25.73 2.29
C LEU A 210 11.00 26.73 3.43
N GLU A 211 11.65 27.89 3.31
CA GLU A 211 11.58 28.96 4.29
C GLU A 211 10.14 29.47 4.43
N ARG A 212 9.47 29.75 3.30
CA ARG A 212 8.05 30.15 3.28
C ARG A 212 7.10 29.09 3.83
N LEU A 213 7.45 27.82 3.79
CA LEU A 213 6.62 26.73 4.30
C LEU A 213 6.75 26.60 5.83
N PHE A 214 7.96 26.75 6.38
CA PHE A 214 8.21 26.61 7.81
C PHE A 214 8.04 27.91 8.62
N LEU A 215 8.32 29.06 8.02
CA LEU A 215 8.32 30.37 8.66
C LEU A 215 7.12 31.24 8.25
N ARG A 216 5.96 30.62 7.96
CA ARG A 216 4.71 31.37 7.73
C ARG A 216 4.35 32.32 8.87
#